data_AF-A0A120MGW6-F1
#
_entry.id   AF-A0A120MGW6-F1
#
_cell.length_a   1.000
_cell.length_b   1.000
_cell.length_c   1.000
_cell.angle_alpha   90.00
_cell.angle_beta   90.00
_cell.angle_gamma   90.00
#
_symmetry.space_group_name_H-M   'P 1'
#
loop_
_entity.id
_entity.type
_entity.pdbx_description
1 polymer ?
#
loop_
_entity_poly.entity_id
_entity_poly.type
_entity_poly.pdbx_seq_one_letter_code
_entity_poly.pdbx_strand_id
1 'polypeptide(L)'
;MVTDPVTTVCSFDGKQRNCGLEPATCGDVLSGLRLMASVTFHDADGVPKRAINFGVGWDLPWVPGLSLNGRVITTSSPQFDAANRIEVTGWTRTDVGARYRTRIAGKSVV
;
A
#
# COMPACT_ATOMS: atom_id res chain seq x y z
N MET A 1 -7.40 15.46 -23.76
CA MET A 1 -7.22 15.94 -25.14
C MET A 1 -7.63 17.40 -25.16
N VAL A 2 -6.68 18.32 -25.19
CA VAL A 2 -6.99 19.76 -25.29
C VAL A 2 -6.47 20.21 -26.64
N THR A 3 -7.39 20.68 -27.48
CA THR A 3 -7.09 21.16 -28.84
C THR A 3 -7.03 22.68 -28.79
N ASP A 4 -5.89 23.26 -29.16
CA ASP A 4 -5.77 24.70 -29.35
C ASP A 4 -6.53 25.11 -30.64
N PRO A 5 -7.51 26.01 -30.57
CA PRO A 5 -8.43 26.28 -31.68
C PRO A 5 -7.86 27.16 -32.79
N VAL A 6 -6.59 27.60 -32.71
CA VAL A 6 -6.00 28.49 -33.73
C VAL A 6 -5.01 27.75 -34.65
N THR A 7 -4.38 26.65 -34.21
CA THR A 7 -3.27 26.03 -34.95
C THR A 7 -3.48 24.60 -35.43
N THR A 8 -4.54 23.90 -34.98
CA THR A 8 -4.85 22.50 -35.39
C THR A 8 -3.63 21.56 -35.31
N VAL A 9 -2.67 21.85 -34.43
CA VAL A 9 -1.56 20.94 -34.15
C VAL A 9 -1.99 20.05 -32.98
N CYS A 10 -2.22 18.77 -33.26
CA CYS A 10 -2.43 17.75 -32.24
C CYS A 10 -1.07 17.45 -31.60
N SER A 11 -0.61 18.31 -30.69
CA SER A 11 0.67 18.14 -30.03
C SER A 11 0.55 17.04 -28.97
N PHE A 12 1.29 15.94 -29.15
CA PHE A 12 1.44 14.83 -28.19
C PHE A 12 2.46 15.17 -27.09
N ASP A 13 2.54 16.42 -26.63
CA ASP A 13 3.55 16.79 -25.62
C ASP A 13 3.05 16.60 -24.18
N GLY A 14 2.39 15.46 -23.95
CA GLY A 14 2.06 14.98 -22.61
C GLY A 14 3.26 14.26 -22.01
N LYS A 15 4.36 14.97 -21.72
CA LYS A 15 5.44 14.42 -20.89
C LYS A 15 4.96 14.32 -19.45
N GLN A 16 4.18 13.28 -19.16
CA GLN A 16 3.85 12.92 -17.79
C GLN A 16 5.10 12.33 -17.14
N ARG A 17 5.85 13.16 -16.42
CA ARG A 17 7.03 12.74 -15.67
C ARG A 17 6.58 12.23 -14.32
N ASN A 18 6.39 10.92 -14.21
CA ASN A 18 6.07 10.29 -12.94
C ASN A 18 7.37 10.10 -12.14
N CYS A 19 7.69 11.05 -11.28
CA CYS A 19 8.82 10.93 -10.36
C CYS A 19 8.29 10.39 -9.02
N GLY A 20 8.79 9.22 -8.59
CA GLY A 20 8.36 8.60 -7.35
C GLY A 20 9.52 7.99 -6.57
N LEU A 21 9.34 7.90 -5.25
CA LEU A 21 10.27 7.26 -4.33
C LEU A 21 9.49 6.28 -3.44
N GLU A 22 9.96 5.03 -3.39
CA GLU A 22 9.25 3.94 -2.71
C GLU A 22 10.15 3.20 -1.72
N PRO A 23 10.47 3.77 -0.54
CA PRO A 23 11.19 3.05 0.48
C PRO A 23 10.35 1.90 1.05
N ALA A 24 10.95 0.72 1.15
CA ALA A 24 10.37 -0.44 1.79
C ALA A 24 11.39 -1.13 2.70
N THR A 25 10.90 -1.71 3.79
CA THR A 25 11.68 -2.51 4.73
C THR A 25 10.89 -3.73 5.18
N CYS A 26 11.58 -4.85 5.37
CA CYS A 26 11.00 -6.07 5.92
C CYS A 26 12.04 -6.83 6.73
N GLY A 27 11.59 -7.52 7.78
CA GLY A 27 12.47 -8.37 8.57
C GLY A 27 11.79 -8.94 9.81
N ASP A 28 12.50 -9.85 10.47
CA ASP A 28 12.10 -10.36 11.78
C ASP A 28 12.75 -9.48 12.85
N VAL A 29 11.94 -8.84 13.69
CA VAL A 29 12.41 -7.91 14.74
C VAL A 29 12.74 -8.65 16.03
N LEU A 30 11.98 -9.72 16.31
CA LEU A 30 12.21 -10.66 17.40
C LEU A 30 11.94 -12.07 16.88
N SER A 31 12.39 -13.10 17.60
CA SER A 31 12.02 -14.48 17.28
C SER A 31 10.50 -14.64 17.27
N GLY A 32 9.94 -14.94 16.10
CA GLY A 32 8.50 -15.06 15.88
C GLY A 32 7.76 -13.75 15.57
N LEU A 33 8.42 -12.58 15.60
CA LEU A 33 7.80 -11.29 15.23
C LEU A 33 8.37 -10.77 13.91
N ARG A 34 7.53 -10.76 12.88
CA ARG A 34 7.84 -10.26 11.54
C ARG A 34 7.19 -8.90 11.31
N LEU A 35 7.94 -7.99 10.70
CA LEU A 35 7.47 -6.66 10.34
C LEU A 35 7.77 -6.35 8.88
N MET A 36 6.85 -5.65 8.23
CA MET A 36 6.97 -5.12 6.88
C MET A 36 6.40 -3.71 6.85
N ALA A 37 7.11 -2.76 6.25
CA ALA A 37 6.61 -1.41 6.05
C ALA A 37 7.07 -0.89 4.68
N SER A 38 6.19 -0.21 3.97
CA SER A 38 6.52 0.48 2.73
C SER A 38 5.79 1.82 2.67
N VAL A 39 6.47 2.81 2.12
CA VAL A 39 5.91 4.12 1.84
C VAL A 39 6.18 4.43 0.39
N THR A 40 5.22 5.04 -0.27
CA THR A 40 5.25 5.39 -1.67
C THR A 40 4.97 6.88 -1.75
N PHE A 41 5.88 7.64 -2.35
CA PHE A 41 5.70 9.05 -2.68
C PHE A 41 5.62 9.18 -4.19
N HIS A 42 4.56 9.81 -4.68
CA HIS A 42 4.39 10.12 -6.10
C HIS A 42 4.35 11.63 -6.29
N ASP A 43 5.16 12.13 -7.23
CA ASP A 43 5.17 13.50 -7.72
C ASP A 43 4.65 13.49 -9.17
N ALA A 44 3.33 13.38 -9.30
CA ALA A 44 2.59 13.42 -10.55
C ALA A 44 1.17 13.95 -10.33
N ASP A 45 0.69 14.76 -11.28
CA ASP A 45 -0.70 15.24 -11.30
C ASP A 45 -1.67 14.07 -11.55
N GLY A 46 -2.70 13.92 -10.71
CA GLY A 46 -3.76 12.90 -10.86
C GLY A 46 -3.60 11.58 -10.08
N VAL A 47 -2.58 11.42 -9.24
CA VAL A 47 -2.30 10.19 -8.46
C VAL A 47 -2.25 10.52 -6.95
N PRO A 48 -2.62 9.58 -6.03
CA PRO A 48 -2.39 9.75 -4.60
C PRO A 48 -0.92 10.09 -4.33
N LYS A 49 -0.66 11.26 -3.74
CA LYS A 49 0.72 11.73 -3.49
C LYS A 49 1.49 10.84 -2.53
N ARG A 50 0.78 10.11 -1.65
CA ARG A 50 1.36 9.27 -0.59
C ARG A 50 0.53 8.00 -0.35
N ALA A 51 1.19 6.85 -0.33
CA ALA A 51 0.62 5.60 0.17
C ALA A 51 1.55 4.98 1.23
N ILE A 52 0.98 4.47 2.31
CA ILE A 52 1.70 3.81 3.39
C ILE A 52 1.09 2.43 3.59
N ASN A 53 1.92 1.42 3.69
CA ASN A 53 1.53 0.06 4.01
C ASN A 53 2.40 -0.45 5.15
N PHE A 54 1.77 -0.93 6.21
CA PHE A 54 2.42 -1.48 7.39
C PHE A 54 1.80 -2.84 7.70
N GLY A 55 2.63 -3.86 7.91
CA GLY A 55 2.22 -5.22 8.21
C GLY A 55 3.06 -5.79 9.35
N VAL A 56 2.39 -6.52 10.24
CA VAL A 56 3.00 -7.24 11.35
C VAL A 56 2.47 -8.67 11.39
N GLY A 57 3.36 -9.62 11.66
CA GLY A 57 3.02 -11.02 11.92
C GLY A 57 3.69 -11.45 13.21
N TRP A 58 2.99 -12.21 14.04
CA TRP A 58 3.50 -12.69 15.32
C TRP A 58 3.11 -14.15 15.57
N ASP A 59 4.11 -15.02 15.62
CA ASP A 59 4.00 -16.38 16.12
C ASP A 59 4.04 -16.34 17.64
N LEU A 60 2.97 -16.81 18.29
CA LEU A 60 2.85 -16.72 19.75
C LEU A 60 3.73 -17.78 20.40
N PRO A 61 4.79 -17.41 21.13
CA PRO A 61 5.73 -18.39 21.69
C PRO A 61 5.09 -19.26 22.79
N TRP A 62 3.98 -18.81 23.38
CA TRP A 62 3.23 -19.55 24.40
C TRP A 62 2.07 -20.39 23.85
N VAL A 63 1.69 -20.25 22.57
CA VAL A 63 0.69 -21.12 21.92
C VAL A 63 1.29 -21.75 20.66
N PRO A 64 1.84 -22.97 20.77
CA PRO A 64 2.45 -23.65 19.63
C PRO A 64 1.48 -23.76 18.44
N GLY A 65 1.93 -23.28 17.29
CA GLY A 65 1.16 -23.31 16.04
C GLY A 65 0.22 -22.12 15.81
N LEU A 66 0.04 -21.23 16.78
CA LEU A 66 -0.78 -20.02 16.61
C LEU A 66 0.08 -18.84 16.10
N SER A 67 -0.40 -18.22 15.03
CA SER A 67 0.17 -17.00 14.45
C SER A 67 -0.93 -15.95 14.31
N LEU A 68 -0.62 -14.71 14.64
CA LEU A 68 -1.47 -13.54 14.42
C LEU A 68 -0.86 -12.66 13.33
N ASN A 69 -1.70 -11.96 12.57
CA ASN A 69 -1.24 -10.97 11.62
C ASN A 69 -2.14 -9.72 11.65
N GLY A 70 -1.52 -8.58 11.42
CA GLY A 70 -2.19 -7.30 11.29
C GLY A 70 -1.59 -6.52 10.13
N ARG A 71 -2.42 -5.77 9.41
CA ARG A 71 -1.98 -4.89 8.32
C ARG A 71 -2.79 -3.61 8.33
N VAL A 72 -2.11 -2.49 8.12
CA VAL A 72 -2.71 -1.17 7.95
C VAL A 72 -2.24 -0.59 6.62
N ILE A 73 -3.18 -0.16 5.79
CA ILE A 73 -2.93 0.48 4.52
C ILE A 73 -3.58 1.85 4.59
N THR A 74 -2.79 2.91 4.45
CA THR A 74 -3.26 4.29 4.40
C THR A 74 -2.96 4.85 3.02
N THR A 75 -3.98 5.34 2.34
CA THR A 75 -3.83 6.01 1.05
C THR A 75 -4.32 7.44 1.19
N SER A 76 -3.43 8.41 0.94
CA SER A 76 -3.79 9.83 0.99
C SER A 76 -4.75 10.18 -0.16
N SER A 77 -5.55 11.22 0.02
CA SER A 77 -6.44 11.76 -1.02
C SER A 77 -5.69 11.95 -2.35
N PRO A 78 -6.13 11.31 -3.46
CA PRO A 78 -5.67 11.68 -4.78
C PRO A 78 -6.21 13.06 -5.15
N GLN A 79 -5.30 14.00 -5.47
CA GLN A 79 -5.68 15.26 -6.10
C GLN A 79 -5.99 14.98 -7.57
N PHE A 80 -7.26 15.05 -7.96
CA PHE A 80 -7.73 14.64 -9.29
C PHE A 80 -7.93 15.79 -10.30
N ASP A 81 -7.48 17.02 -10.03
CA ASP A 81 -7.67 18.12 -11.00
C ASP A 81 -6.67 19.29 -10.85
N ALA A 82 -6.22 19.85 -11.98
CA ALA A 82 -5.50 21.11 -12.09
C ALA A 82 -6.31 22.33 -11.57
N ALA A 83 -7.63 22.17 -11.38
CA ALA A 83 -8.53 23.17 -10.80
C ALA A 83 -8.88 22.97 -9.31
N ASN A 84 -8.30 21.96 -8.63
CA ASN A 84 -8.33 21.82 -7.16
C ASN A 84 -9.74 21.78 -6.51
N ARG A 85 -10.73 21.11 -7.11
CA ARG A 85 -12.15 21.21 -6.68
C ARG A 85 -12.83 19.93 -6.17
N ILE A 86 -12.21 18.75 -6.25
CA ILE A 86 -12.79 17.51 -5.71
C ILE A 86 -11.69 16.71 -4.98
N GLU A 87 -11.76 16.67 -3.64
CA GLU A 87 -10.93 15.81 -2.80
C GLU A 87 -11.70 14.53 -2.48
N VAL A 88 -11.15 13.36 -2.84
CA VAL A 88 -11.63 12.08 -2.30
C VAL A 88 -10.97 11.89 -0.96
N THR A 89 -11.73 11.88 0.13
CA THR A 89 -11.20 11.71 1.48
C THR A 89 -10.28 10.49 1.54
N GLY A 90 -9.04 10.68 2.00
CA GLY A 90 -8.10 9.57 2.16
C GLY A 90 -8.71 8.46 3.02
N TRP A 91 -8.37 7.21 2.73
CA TRP A 91 -8.90 6.06 3.45
C TRP A 91 -7.79 5.26 4.11
N THR A 92 -8.14 4.66 5.24
CA THR A 92 -7.29 3.72 5.98
C THR A 92 -8.02 2.39 6.08
N ARG A 93 -7.41 1.31 5.59
CA ARG A 93 -7.91 -0.05 5.77
C ARG A 93 -7.03 -0.78 6.76
N THR A 94 -7.68 -1.46 7.69
CA THR A 94 -7.02 -2.31 8.67
C THR A 94 -7.51 -3.74 8.48
N ASP A 95 -6.59 -4.66 8.26
CA ASP A 95 -6.84 -6.10 8.15
C ASP A 95 -6.23 -6.79 9.38
N VAL A 96 -6.98 -7.69 10.01
CA VAL A 96 -6.51 -8.50 11.15
C VAL A 96 -6.83 -9.96 10.87
N GLY A 97 -5.90 -10.86 11.20
CA GLY A 97 -6.04 -12.29 10.97
C GLY A 97 -5.35 -13.14 12.03
N ALA A 98 -5.77 -14.38 12.10
CA ALA A 98 -5.19 -15.41 12.94
C ALA A 98 -5.11 -16.72 12.15
N ARG A 99 -4.06 -17.50 12.39
CA ARG A 99 -3.83 -18.82 11.79
C ARG A 99 -3.39 -19.79 12.87
N TYR A 100 -3.98 -20.98 12.90
CA TYR A 100 -3.57 -22.05 13.81
C TYR A 100 -3.17 -23.29 13.04
N ARG A 101 -1.91 -23.70 13.17
CA ARG A 101 -1.35 -24.91 12.57
C ARG A 101 -1.46 -26.06 13.56
N THR A 102 -2.13 -27.12 13.17
CA THR A 102 -2.27 -28.35 13.96
C THR A 102 -1.91 -29.58 13.14
N ARG A 103 -1.77 -30.73 13.79
CA ARG A 103 -1.59 -32.04 13.13
C ARG A 103 -2.78 -32.92 13.48
N ILE A 104 -3.50 -33.40 12.47
CA ILE A 104 -4.59 -34.36 12.65
C ILE A 104 -4.16 -35.67 11.97
N ALA A 105 -4.20 -36.79 12.69
CA ALA A 105 -3.82 -38.12 12.19
C ALA A 105 -2.44 -38.15 11.47
N GLY A 106 -1.44 -37.43 12.00
CA GLY A 106 -0.08 -37.40 11.46
C GLY A 106 0.13 -36.49 10.24
N LYS A 107 -0.91 -35.81 9.74
CA LYS A 107 -0.82 -34.86 8.63
C LYS A 107 -0.92 -33.42 9.14
N SER A 108 -0.06 -32.54 8.62
CA SER A 108 -0.08 -31.10 8.93
C SER A 108 -1.30 -30.44 8.31
N VAL A 109 -2.06 -29.70 9.11
CA VAL A 109 -3.25 -28.92 8.69
C VAL A 109 -3.03 -27.46 9.13
N VAL A 110 -3.31 -26.53 8.24
CA VAL A 110 -3.09 -25.07 8.39
C VAL A 110 -4.36 -24.32 8.01
#